data_AF-A0A925WDP6-F1
#
_entry.id   AF-A0A925WDP6-F1
#
_cell.length_a   1.000
_cell.length_b   1.000
_cell.length_c   1.000
_cell.angle_alpha   90.00
_cell.angle_beta   90.00
_cell.angle_gamma   90.00
#
_symmetry.space_group_name_H-M   'P 1'
#
loop_
_entity.id
_entity.type
_entity.pdbx_description
1 polymer ?
#
loop_
_entity_poly.entity_id
_entity_poly.type
_entity_poly.pdbx_seq_one_letter_code
_entity_poly.pdbx_strand_id
1 'polypeptide(L)'
;MNRETFNTSQNGLGAARHGLKSALLMLAVGLTLNARADTSWTGAAGDGLWTTAGNWSLGVVPQPGQGAMFINNQTMGTTVTLNSTATYNGDIYGPEWGMKLNVAGGSLTSLGFAFAPVGATANPSVINVSGGGYLEVGELLLGDNWWFNTAPGVDLNITGNSTVKARGWTWIGGKINLDSGILDIGGSVNLNAGAQNNAQVDIEGGTWIVRGANISGNVATWIGSGQLTAYGGSGTIQVDTTTLPGGTIITAVVPEPTSLSLLGLGAILGARFLRRRA
;
A
#
# COMPACT_ATOMS: atom_id res chain seq x y z
N MET A 1 -50.05 -36.90 68.83
CA MET A 1 -48.78 -37.59 68.51
C MET A 1 -48.51 -37.36 67.04
N ASN A 2 -47.46 -36.60 66.74
CA ASN A 2 -47.16 -36.00 65.44
C ASN A 2 -46.82 -37.04 64.37
N ARG A 3 -47.29 -36.82 63.14
CA ARG A 3 -46.58 -37.17 61.91
C ARG A 3 -47.09 -36.29 60.76
N GLU A 4 -46.48 -35.12 60.61
CA GLU A 4 -46.47 -34.41 59.34
C GLU A 4 -45.52 -35.16 58.40
N THR A 5 -46.04 -35.62 57.27
CA THR A 5 -45.24 -36.17 56.17
C THR A 5 -45.07 -35.05 55.15
N PHE A 6 -43.88 -34.45 55.13
CA PHE A 6 -43.43 -33.56 54.07
C PHE A 6 -43.30 -34.37 52.76
N ASN A 7 -44.23 -34.16 51.81
CA ASN A 7 -44.09 -34.66 50.46
C ASN A 7 -43.41 -33.59 49.60
N THR A 8 -42.09 -33.70 49.47
CA THR A 8 -41.22 -32.77 48.75
C THR A 8 -41.21 -33.07 47.25
N SER A 9 -41.66 -32.08 46.47
CA SER A 9 -41.09 -31.64 45.19
C SER A 9 -40.35 -32.68 44.32
N GLN A 10 -41.03 -33.29 43.35
CA GLN A 10 -40.33 -33.94 42.22
C GLN A 10 -40.86 -33.59 40.82
N ASN A 11 -41.90 -32.77 40.66
CA ASN A 11 -42.47 -32.51 39.33
C ASN A 11 -41.90 -31.26 38.61
N GLY A 12 -40.99 -30.50 39.23
CA GLY A 12 -40.48 -29.24 38.65
C GLY A 12 -39.14 -29.30 37.92
N LEU A 13 -38.34 -30.36 38.10
CA LEU A 13 -36.93 -30.37 37.67
C LEU A 13 -36.68 -31.07 36.32
N GLY A 14 -37.66 -31.81 35.79
CA GLY A 14 -37.54 -32.50 34.49
C GLY A 14 -37.66 -31.55 33.29
N ALA A 15 -38.67 -30.68 33.28
CA ALA A 15 -38.96 -29.80 32.14
C ALA A 15 -37.90 -28.69 31.95
N ALA A 16 -37.37 -28.14 33.04
CA ALA A 16 -36.34 -27.08 32.98
C ALA A 16 -34.98 -27.59 32.46
N ARG A 17 -34.64 -28.88 32.67
CA ARG A 17 -33.39 -29.48 32.20
C ARG A 17 -33.36 -29.76 30.69
N HIS A 18 -34.53 -29.94 30.06
CA HIS A 18 -34.63 -30.12 28.61
C HIS A 18 -34.67 -28.78 27.85
N GLY A 19 -35.26 -27.73 28.42
CA GLY A 19 -35.24 -26.38 27.82
C GLY A 19 -33.84 -25.75 27.76
N LEU A 20 -33.02 -25.96 28.81
CA LEU A 20 -31.68 -25.38 28.89
C LEU A 20 -30.67 -26.05 27.93
N LYS A 21 -30.80 -27.36 27.68
CA LYS A 21 -29.93 -28.08 26.74
C LYS A 21 -30.25 -27.75 25.27
N SER A 22 -31.51 -27.53 24.95
CA SER A 22 -31.93 -27.11 23.61
C SER A 22 -31.58 -25.64 23.31
N ALA A 23 -31.61 -24.77 24.32
CA ALA A 23 -31.16 -23.38 24.18
C ALA A 23 -29.63 -23.27 24.00
N LEU A 24 -28.84 -24.11 24.67
CA LEU A 24 -27.38 -24.13 24.49
C LEU A 24 -26.96 -24.66 23.11
N LEU A 25 -27.69 -25.62 22.55
CA LEU A 25 -27.40 -26.17 21.22
C LEU A 25 -27.82 -25.20 20.09
N MET A 26 -28.90 -24.42 20.27
CA MET A 26 -29.28 -23.37 19.32
C MET A 26 -28.42 -22.09 19.44
N LEU A 27 -27.86 -21.78 20.60
CA LEU A 27 -26.90 -20.67 20.76
C LEU A 27 -25.52 -21.01 20.17
N ALA A 28 -25.15 -22.28 20.10
CA ALA A 28 -23.91 -22.73 19.43
C ALA A 28 -24.01 -22.74 17.89
N VAL A 29 -25.22 -22.76 17.32
CA VAL A 29 -25.45 -22.72 15.86
C VAL A 29 -25.53 -21.28 15.31
N GLY A 30 -25.77 -20.29 16.18
CA GLY A 30 -25.85 -18.87 15.80
C GLY A 30 -24.51 -18.13 15.67
N LEU A 31 -23.38 -18.79 15.97
CA LEU A 31 -22.02 -18.23 15.85
C LEU A 31 -21.24 -18.89 14.70
N THR A 32 -21.91 -19.23 13.60
CA THR A 32 -21.21 -19.35 12.32
C THR A 32 -20.79 -17.94 11.91
N LEU A 33 -19.67 -17.47 12.48
CA LEU A 33 -18.84 -16.46 11.85
C LEU A 33 -18.68 -16.94 10.41
N ASN A 34 -19.21 -16.19 9.45
CA ASN A 34 -19.04 -16.49 8.04
C ASN A 34 -17.54 -16.56 7.79
N ALA A 35 -16.97 -17.77 7.76
CA ALA A 35 -15.58 -17.97 7.43
C ALA A 35 -15.43 -17.55 5.97
N ARG A 36 -14.93 -16.34 5.78
CA ARG A 36 -14.70 -15.80 4.44
C ARG A 36 -13.50 -16.54 3.88
N ALA A 37 -13.68 -17.21 2.76
CA ALA A 37 -12.59 -17.93 2.12
C ALA A 37 -11.56 -16.93 1.59
N ASP A 38 -10.30 -17.19 1.92
CA ASP A 38 -9.17 -16.50 1.32
C ASP A 38 -9.04 -16.91 -0.15
N THR A 39 -8.49 -16.02 -0.96
CA THR A 39 -8.22 -16.29 -2.38
C THR A 39 -6.76 -16.01 -2.67
N SER A 40 -6.14 -16.85 -3.49
CA SER A 40 -4.74 -16.72 -3.86
C SER A 40 -4.58 -16.72 -5.37
N TRP A 41 -3.63 -15.93 -5.84
CA TRP A 41 -3.22 -15.94 -7.24
C TRP A 41 -2.52 -17.26 -7.55
N THR A 42 -3.08 -18.04 -8.47
CA THR A 42 -2.50 -19.28 -8.98
C THR A 42 -1.81 -19.08 -10.33
N GLY A 43 -2.27 -18.11 -11.12
CA GLY A 43 -1.82 -17.93 -12.51
C GLY A 43 -2.14 -19.11 -13.43
N ALA A 44 -3.03 -20.03 -13.02
CA ALA A 44 -3.25 -21.29 -13.71
C ALA A 44 -3.88 -21.15 -15.12
N ALA A 45 -4.53 -20.01 -15.41
CA ALA A 45 -5.03 -19.75 -16.77
C ALA A 45 -3.91 -19.30 -17.73
N GLY A 46 -2.75 -18.90 -17.22
CA GLY A 46 -1.55 -18.60 -18.02
C GLY A 46 -1.55 -17.26 -18.75
N ASP A 47 -2.58 -16.43 -18.59
CA ASP A 47 -2.70 -15.14 -19.28
C ASP A 47 -2.23 -13.93 -18.45
N GLY A 48 -1.97 -14.12 -17.14
CA GLY A 48 -1.53 -13.04 -16.26
C GLY A 48 -2.60 -11.99 -15.93
N LEU A 49 -3.87 -12.21 -16.30
CA LEU A 49 -4.93 -11.21 -16.19
C LEU A 49 -5.73 -11.35 -14.89
N TRP A 50 -5.87 -10.24 -14.15
CA TRP A 50 -6.64 -10.18 -12.91
C TRP A 50 -8.09 -10.67 -13.10
N THR A 51 -8.68 -10.34 -14.23
CA THR A 51 -10.08 -10.62 -14.59
C THR A 51 -10.36 -12.07 -14.95
N THR A 52 -9.32 -12.88 -15.14
CA THR A 52 -9.48 -14.29 -15.48
C THR A 52 -9.66 -15.11 -14.21
N ALA A 53 -10.89 -15.59 -13.99
CA ALA A 53 -11.28 -16.39 -12.84
C ALA A 53 -10.39 -17.62 -12.59
N GLY A 54 -9.88 -18.25 -13.66
CA GLY A 54 -8.97 -19.39 -13.59
C GLY A 54 -7.58 -19.08 -13.00
N ASN A 55 -7.22 -17.80 -12.83
CA ASN A 55 -5.99 -17.40 -12.14
C ASN A 55 -6.13 -17.32 -10.62
N TRP A 56 -7.31 -17.58 -10.07
CA TRP A 56 -7.59 -17.47 -8.64
C TRP A 56 -7.97 -18.82 -8.06
N SER A 57 -7.51 -19.11 -6.84
CA SER A 57 -7.70 -20.42 -6.20
C SER A 57 -9.15 -20.80 -5.94
N LEU A 58 -10.03 -19.80 -5.82
CA LEU A 58 -11.48 -20.01 -5.69
C LEU A 58 -12.20 -20.17 -7.05
N GLY A 59 -11.48 -20.12 -8.17
CA GLY A 59 -12.06 -20.19 -9.51
C GLY A 59 -12.97 -19.01 -9.85
N VAL A 60 -12.84 -17.90 -9.11
CA VAL A 60 -13.58 -16.64 -9.30
C VAL A 60 -12.64 -15.46 -9.08
N VAL A 61 -12.84 -14.39 -9.83
CA VAL A 61 -12.14 -13.10 -9.59
C VAL A 61 -12.46 -12.62 -8.17
N PRO A 62 -11.51 -12.01 -7.44
CA PRO A 62 -11.76 -11.54 -6.08
C PRO A 62 -12.90 -10.55 -5.99
N GLN A 63 -13.73 -10.72 -4.96
CA GLN A 63 -14.98 -9.97 -4.79
C GLN A 63 -15.12 -9.44 -3.35
N PRO A 64 -15.91 -8.38 -3.14
CA PRO A 64 -16.28 -7.97 -1.79
C PRO A 64 -16.93 -9.13 -1.02
N GLY A 65 -16.51 -9.35 0.22
CA GLY A 65 -17.06 -10.41 1.07
C GLY A 65 -16.18 -11.66 1.20
N GLN A 66 -15.10 -11.76 0.44
CA GLN A 66 -14.05 -12.78 0.62
C GLN A 66 -13.08 -12.41 1.75
N GLY A 67 -12.21 -13.36 2.12
CA GLY A 67 -11.22 -13.26 3.19
C GLY A 67 -10.07 -12.34 2.83
N ALA A 68 -8.84 -12.76 3.05
CA ALA A 68 -7.65 -12.10 2.54
C ALA A 68 -7.32 -12.55 1.11
N MET A 69 -6.62 -11.68 0.38
CA MET A 69 -6.10 -11.95 -0.94
C MET A 69 -4.59 -12.14 -0.88
N PHE A 70 -4.10 -13.18 -1.51
CA PHE A 70 -2.68 -13.47 -1.58
C PHE A 70 -2.19 -13.42 -3.03
N ILE A 71 -1.27 -12.50 -3.34
CA ILE A 71 -0.54 -12.47 -4.61
C ILE A 71 0.83 -13.09 -4.36
N ASN A 72 0.85 -14.41 -4.18
CA ASN A 72 2.01 -15.14 -3.66
C ASN A 72 2.30 -16.49 -4.33
N ASN A 73 2.03 -16.60 -5.64
CA ASN A 73 2.49 -17.75 -6.40
C ASN A 73 4.04 -17.81 -6.35
N GLN A 74 4.58 -18.84 -5.69
CA GLN A 74 6.02 -19.07 -5.53
C GLN A 74 6.77 -19.30 -6.85
N THR A 75 6.08 -19.31 -7.98
CA THR A 75 6.70 -19.20 -9.30
C THR A 75 7.23 -17.78 -9.49
N MET A 76 8.51 -17.58 -9.14
CA MET A 76 9.23 -16.30 -9.24
C MET A 76 9.02 -15.64 -10.61
N GLY A 77 8.74 -14.34 -10.62
CA GLY A 77 8.59 -13.54 -11.84
C GLY A 77 7.18 -13.50 -12.46
N THR A 78 6.18 -14.10 -11.80
CA THR A 78 4.78 -13.99 -12.24
C THR A 78 4.32 -12.53 -12.24
N THR A 79 3.73 -12.09 -13.35
CA THR A 79 3.14 -10.75 -13.49
C THR A 79 1.61 -10.84 -13.47
N VAL A 80 1.00 -10.10 -12.57
CA VAL A 80 -0.45 -9.90 -12.47
C VAL A 80 -0.80 -8.55 -13.09
N THR A 81 -1.67 -8.53 -14.08
CA THR A 81 -2.10 -7.30 -14.75
C THR A 81 -3.56 -7.01 -14.45
N LEU A 82 -3.82 -5.85 -13.86
CA LEU A 82 -5.13 -5.26 -13.65
C LEU A 82 -5.26 -4.02 -14.56
N ASN A 83 -6.12 -4.14 -15.57
CA ASN A 83 -6.48 -3.09 -16.52
C ASN A 83 -8.00 -2.81 -16.53
N SER A 84 -8.67 -3.19 -15.44
CA SER A 84 -10.10 -3.04 -15.20
C SER A 84 -10.32 -2.42 -13.82
N THR A 85 -11.59 -2.22 -13.44
CA THR A 85 -11.94 -1.83 -12.07
C THR A 85 -12.18 -3.07 -11.21
N ALA A 86 -11.59 -3.11 -10.02
CA ALA A 86 -11.82 -4.14 -9.01
C ALA A 86 -11.94 -3.49 -7.62
N THR A 87 -12.95 -3.92 -6.87
CA THR A 87 -13.10 -3.57 -5.45
C THR A 87 -13.06 -4.83 -4.63
N TYR A 88 -12.22 -4.82 -3.59
CA TYR A 88 -12.03 -5.94 -2.69
C TYR A 88 -12.28 -5.51 -1.25
N ASN A 89 -12.81 -6.39 -0.41
CA ASN A 89 -13.12 -6.09 0.99
C ASN A 89 -12.39 -7.05 1.93
N GLY A 90 -11.07 -7.00 1.86
CA GLY A 90 -10.14 -7.79 2.66
C GLY A 90 -8.71 -7.29 2.51
N ASP A 91 -7.81 -7.78 3.35
CA ASP A 91 -6.39 -7.45 3.25
C ASP A 91 -5.77 -8.06 1.99
N ILE A 92 -4.77 -7.39 1.44
CA ILE A 92 -4.01 -7.88 0.30
C ILE A 92 -2.57 -8.12 0.76
N TYR A 93 -2.15 -9.38 0.74
CA TYR A 93 -0.78 -9.81 0.98
C TYR A 93 -0.09 -10.04 -0.36
N GLY A 94 1.01 -9.34 -0.59
CA GLY A 94 1.76 -9.39 -1.84
C GLY A 94 1.61 -8.14 -2.73
N PRO A 95 2.22 -8.12 -3.93
CA PRO A 95 3.00 -9.22 -4.51
C PRO A 95 4.14 -9.68 -3.62
N GLU A 96 4.34 -11.00 -3.53
CA GLU A 96 5.38 -11.62 -2.72
C GLU A 96 6.50 -12.22 -3.58
N TRP A 97 7.73 -12.23 -3.05
CA TRP A 97 8.85 -13.03 -3.56
C TRP A 97 9.19 -12.84 -5.05
N GLY A 98 9.15 -11.60 -5.52
CA GLY A 98 9.52 -11.22 -6.89
C GLY A 98 8.40 -11.31 -7.91
N MET A 99 7.15 -11.45 -7.43
CA MET A 99 5.98 -11.22 -8.27
C MET A 99 5.81 -9.75 -8.61
N LYS A 100 5.05 -9.48 -9.67
CA LYS A 100 4.71 -8.13 -10.11
C LYS A 100 3.21 -7.91 -10.13
N LEU A 101 2.75 -6.76 -9.65
CA LEU A 101 1.39 -6.27 -9.82
C LEU A 101 1.40 -5.00 -10.67
N ASN A 102 0.77 -5.06 -11.84
CA ASN A 102 0.60 -3.92 -12.74
C ASN A 102 -0.85 -3.43 -12.67
N VAL A 103 -1.08 -2.24 -12.11
CA VAL A 103 -2.34 -1.51 -12.20
C VAL A 103 -2.21 -0.53 -13.38
N ALA A 104 -2.51 -1.02 -14.58
CA ALA A 104 -2.24 -0.34 -15.85
C ALA A 104 -3.54 0.20 -16.45
N GLY A 105 -3.87 1.46 -16.14
CA GLY A 105 -5.12 2.14 -16.54
C GLY A 105 -6.40 1.60 -15.87
N GLY A 106 -6.29 0.58 -15.03
CA GLY A 106 -7.36 0.07 -14.19
C GLY A 106 -7.43 0.73 -12.81
N SER A 107 -8.35 0.26 -11.98
CA SER A 107 -8.52 0.72 -10.60
C SER A 107 -8.63 -0.47 -9.66
N LEU A 108 -7.80 -0.51 -8.62
CA LEU A 108 -7.89 -1.48 -7.54
C LEU A 108 -8.15 -0.74 -6.24
N THR A 109 -9.33 -0.97 -5.65
CA THR A 109 -9.67 -0.46 -4.32
C THR A 109 -9.80 -1.62 -3.34
N SER A 110 -8.90 -1.68 -2.37
CA SER A 110 -9.06 -2.53 -1.19
C SER A 110 -9.68 -1.75 -0.04
N LEU A 111 -10.79 -2.26 0.47
CA LEU A 111 -11.45 -1.78 1.68
C LEU A 111 -10.85 -2.42 2.95
N GLY A 112 -9.97 -3.41 2.80
CA GLY A 112 -9.26 -4.03 3.91
C GLY A 112 -8.38 -3.07 4.70
N PHE A 113 -7.80 -3.58 5.78
CA PHE A 113 -6.89 -2.83 6.62
C PHE A 113 -5.54 -2.61 5.93
N ALA A 114 -4.99 -3.60 5.25
CA ALA A 114 -3.61 -3.51 4.74
C ALA A 114 -3.41 -4.00 3.30
N PHE A 115 -2.44 -3.38 2.64
CA PHE A 115 -1.74 -3.90 1.48
C PHE A 115 -0.27 -4.07 1.83
N ALA A 116 0.18 -5.33 1.90
CA ALA A 116 1.47 -5.71 2.48
C ALA A 116 2.31 -6.56 1.51
N PRO A 117 2.88 -5.95 0.46
CA PRO A 117 3.89 -6.62 -0.35
C PRO A 117 5.19 -6.87 0.42
N VAL A 118 5.84 -7.98 0.12
CA VAL A 118 7.15 -8.37 0.68
C VAL A 118 8.02 -8.96 -0.43
N GLY A 119 9.34 -8.83 -0.33
CA GLY A 119 10.22 -9.46 -1.30
C GLY A 119 11.69 -9.47 -0.89
N ALA A 120 12.47 -10.30 -1.59
CA ALA A 120 13.90 -10.40 -1.32
C ALA A 120 14.66 -9.31 -2.08
N THR A 121 15.71 -8.74 -1.51
CA THR A 121 16.54 -7.73 -2.21
C THR A 121 17.09 -8.25 -3.56
N ALA A 122 17.41 -9.54 -3.64
CA ALA A 122 17.88 -10.17 -4.87
C ALA A 122 16.77 -10.47 -5.89
N ASN A 123 15.51 -10.47 -5.46
CA ASN A 123 14.35 -10.70 -6.31
C ASN A 123 13.16 -9.88 -5.79
N PRO A 124 13.17 -8.55 -6.03
CA PRO A 124 12.20 -7.65 -5.43
C PRO A 124 10.82 -7.85 -6.02
N SER A 125 9.80 -7.76 -5.16
CA SER A 125 8.41 -7.68 -5.60
C SER A 125 8.13 -6.29 -6.14
N VAL A 126 7.40 -6.17 -7.25
CA VAL A 126 7.22 -4.89 -7.94
C VAL A 126 5.75 -4.54 -8.07
N ILE A 127 5.39 -3.32 -7.72
CA ILE A 127 4.07 -2.75 -7.97
C ILE A 127 4.25 -1.60 -8.95
N ASN A 128 3.56 -1.66 -10.09
CA ASN A 128 3.54 -0.58 -11.07
C ASN A 128 2.13 -0.01 -11.16
N VAL A 129 1.99 1.29 -10.98
CA VAL A 129 0.73 2.01 -11.20
C VAL A 129 0.95 3.03 -12.30
N SER A 130 0.35 2.77 -13.46
CA SER A 130 0.68 3.45 -14.72
C SER A 130 -0.54 3.65 -15.61
N GLY A 131 -0.42 4.49 -16.63
CA GLY A 131 -1.46 4.68 -17.64
C GLY A 131 -2.78 5.26 -17.09
N GLY A 132 -2.72 6.05 -16.03
CA GLY A 132 -3.91 6.55 -15.32
C GLY A 132 -4.47 5.55 -14.31
N GLY A 133 -3.66 4.57 -13.90
CA GLY A 133 -4.03 3.57 -12.91
C GLY A 133 -4.34 4.19 -11.54
N TYR A 134 -5.21 3.53 -10.79
CA TYR A 134 -5.60 3.94 -9.45
C TYR A 134 -5.47 2.77 -8.47
N LEU A 135 -4.68 2.93 -7.42
CA LEU A 135 -4.56 1.96 -6.33
C LEU A 135 -4.98 2.64 -5.02
N GLU A 136 -6.04 2.15 -4.38
CA GLU A 136 -6.45 2.62 -3.05
C GLU A 136 -6.49 1.47 -2.04
N VAL A 137 -5.86 1.67 -0.89
CA VAL A 137 -5.72 0.66 0.16
C VAL A 137 -6.00 1.25 1.54
N GLY A 138 -6.15 0.42 2.57
CA GLY A 138 -6.21 0.89 3.96
C GLY A 138 -4.88 1.50 4.37
N GLU A 139 -3.93 0.66 4.75
CA GLU A 139 -2.53 0.98 4.99
C GLU A 139 -1.66 0.42 3.85
N LEU A 140 -0.55 1.09 3.60
CA LEU A 140 0.42 0.71 2.56
C LEU A 140 1.73 0.30 3.22
N LEU A 141 2.09 -0.98 3.16
CA LEU A 141 3.15 -1.57 3.96
C LEU A 141 4.20 -2.22 3.05
N LEU A 142 5.11 -1.40 2.53
CA LEU A 142 6.05 -1.77 1.49
C LEU A 142 7.29 -2.42 2.10
N GLY A 143 7.32 -3.74 2.19
CA GLY A 143 8.48 -4.49 2.69
C GLY A 143 8.78 -4.30 4.18
N ASP A 144 7.95 -3.55 4.89
CA ASP A 144 7.95 -3.40 6.35
C ASP A 144 6.50 -3.47 6.84
N ASN A 145 6.19 -4.51 7.60
CA ASN A 145 4.86 -4.75 8.17
C ASN A 145 4.97 -5.42 9.55
N TRP A 146 3.88 -5.43 10.31
CA TRP A 146 3.87 -5.84 11.72
C TRP A 146 4.18 -7.32 11.97
N TRP A 147 4.16 -8.18 10.94
CA TRP A 147 4.40 -9.62 11.05
C TRP A 147 5.71 -10.05 10.37
N PHE A 148 6.26 -9.23 9.48
CA PHE A 148 7.44 -9.55 8.69
C PHE A 148 8.19 -8.28 8.25
N ASN A 149 9.27 -8.00 8.96
CA ASN A 149 10.12 -6.83 8.77
C ASN A 149 11.53 -7.24 8.30
N THR A 150 11.66 -8.27 7.47
CA THR A 150 12.98 -8.75 6.98
C THR A 150 13.04 -8.94 5.46
N ALA A 151 12.00 -8.50 4.75
CA ALA A 151 11.91 -8.63 3.29
C ALA A 151 11.60 -7.27 2.63
N PRO A 152 12.55 -6.32 2.73
CA PRO A 152 12.38 -4.97 2.21
C PRO A 152 12.53 -4.88 0.67
N GLY A 153 12.73 -6.00 -0.04
CA GLY A 153 12.83 -6.02 -1.49
C GLY A 153 11.48 -5.80 -2.16
N VAL A 154 10.97 -4.59 -2.07
CA VAL A 154 9.70 -4.17 -2.67
C VAL A 154 9.92 -2.84 -3.37
N ASP A 155 9.50 -2.75 -4.64
CA ASP A 155 9.54 -1.52 -5.41
C ASP A 155 8.10 -1.10 -5.78
N LEU A 156 7.73 0.14 -5.48
CA LEU A 156 6.51 0.78 -5.95
C LEU A 156 6.85 1.87 -6.97
N ASN A 157 6.40 1.70 -8.21
CA ASN A 157 6.62 2.67 -9.28
C ASN A 157 5.30 3.36 -9.66
N ILE A 158 5.29 4.69 -9.61
CA ILE A 158 4.12 5.51 -9.94
C ILE A 158 4.47 6.40 -11.13
N THR A 159 3.73 6.22 -12.23
CA THR A 159 4.04 6.86 -13.52
C THR A 159 2.77 7.38 -14.22
N GLY A 160 2.95 8.25 -15.21
CA GLY A 160 1.85 8.96 -15.88
C GLY A 160 1.04 9.83 -14.90
N ASN A 161 -0.26 9.94 -15.17
CA ASN A 161 -1.24 10.61 -14.32
C ASN A 161 -1.87 9.68 -13.27
N SER A 162 -1.14 8.64 -12.85
CA SER A 162 -1.66 7.60 -11.95
C SER A 162 -1.69 8.05 -10.49
N THR A 163 -2.50 7.39 -9.67
CA THR A 163 -2.61 7.68 -8.24
C THR A 163 -2.47 6.41 -7.40
N VAL A 164 -1.65 6.50 -6.36
CA VAL A 164 -1.66 5.56 -5.24
C VAL A 164 -2.15 6.27 -4.01
N LYS A 165 -3.14 5.68 -3.33
CA LYS A 165 -3.75 6.23 -2.14
C LYS A 165 -3.73 5.23 -0.98
N ALA A 166 -3.11 5.61 0.11
CA ALA A 166 -3.26 4.93 1.39
C ALA A 166 -4.23 5.74 2.25
N ARG A 167 -5.35 5.14 2.69
CA ARG A 167 -6.33 5.83 3.54
C ARG A 167 -5.77 6.11 4.95
N GLY A 168 -4.89 5.24 5.43
CA GLY A 168 -4.24 5.29 6.74
C GLY A 168 -2.73 5.52 6.64
N TRP A 169 -1.97 4.78 7.44
CA TRP A 169 -0.52 4.90 7.52
C TRP A 169 0.19 4.26 6.32
N THR A 170 1.42 4.70 6.08
CA THR A 170 2.33 4.05 5.13
C THR A 170 3.65 3.73 5.81
N TRP A 171 4.05 2.46 5.76
CA TRP A 171 5.32 1.97 6.30
C TRP A 171 6.19 1.52 5.12
N ILE A 172 7.41 2.03 5.08
CA ILE A 172 8.29 1.90 3.91
C ILE A 172 9.60 1.27 4.36
N GLY A 173 9.74 -0.03 4.11
CA GLY A 173 11.00 -0.77 4.15
C GLY A 173 11.67 -0.87 2.79
N GLY A 174 10.88 -0.86 1.71
CA GLY A 174 11.34 -0.92 0.32
C GLY A 174 11.46 0.44 -0.37
N LYS A 175 11.31 0.45 -1.69
CA LYS A 175 11.50 1.64 -2.53
C LYS A 175 10.20 2.16 -3.11
N ILE A 176 10.10 3.48 -3.20
CA ILE A 176 9.08 4.17 -3.98
C ILE A 176 9.79 5.02 -5.03
N ASN A 177 9.46 4.80 -6.30
CA ASN A 177 9.85 5.66 -7.41
C ASN A 177 8.62 6.44 -7.88
N LEU A 178 8.63 7.73 -7.62
CA LEU A 178 7.55 8.66 -7.96
C LEU A 178 7.97 9.48 -9.19
N ASP A 179 8.07 8.79 -10.31
CA ASP A 179 8.49 9.36 -11.60
C ASP A 179 7.49 10.44 -12.06
N SER A 180 6.20 10.19 -11.84
CA SER A 180 5.13 11.18 -12.00
C SER A 180 3.87 10.74 -11.23
N GLY A 181 2.78 11.50 -11.33
CA GLY A 181 1.50 11.13 -10.69
C GLY A 181 1.45 11.52 -9.22
N ILE A 182 0.62 10.81 -8.44
CA ILE A 182 0.30 11.18 -7.06
C ILE A 182 0.46 9.97 -6.13
N LEU A 183 1.18 10.18 -5.02
CA LEU A 183 1.10 9.34 -3.83
C LEU A 183 0.37 10.12 -2.73
N ASP A 184 -0.83 9.69 -2.36
CA ASP A 184 -1.70 10.36 -1.38
C ASP A 184 -1.88 9.50 -0.12
N ILE A 185 -1.42 10.00 1.02
CA ILE A 185 -1.42 9.28 2.29
C ILE A 185 -2.32 10.02 3.28
N GLY A 186 -3.40 9.36 3.70
CA GLY A 186 -4.38 9.91 4.63
C GLY A 186 -3.86 10.01 6.06
N GLY A 187 -3.02 9.07 6.50
CA GLY A 187 -2.39 9.05 7.82
C GLY A 187 -1.02 9.72 7.82
N SER A 188 -0.05 9.08 8.49
CA SER A 188 1.35 9.50 8.52
C SER A 188 2.25 8.43 7.90
N VAL A 189 3.55 8.72 7.85
CA VAL A 189 4.57 7.93 7.16
C VAL A 189 5.62 7.47 8.15
N ASN A 190 5.98 6.20 8.05
CA ASN A 190 7.16 5.63 8.69
C ASN A 190 8.13 5.15 7.61
N LEU A 191 9.13 5.97 7.30
CA LEU A 191 10.20 5.60 6.37
C LEU A 191 11.34 4.96 7.16
N ASN A 192 11.63 3.69 6.87
CA ASN A 192 12.68 2.88 7.50
C ASN A 192 12.49 2.61 8.99
N ALA A 193 11.28 2.21 9.40
CA ALA A 193 11.13 1.62 10.72
C ALA A 193 12.05 0.37 10.80
N GLY A 194 12.90 0.30 11.81
CA GLY A 194 13.78 -0.86 12.01
C GLY A 194 15.10 -0.87 11.24
N ALA A 195 15.52 0.25 10.63
CA ALA A 195 16.89 0.45 10.09
C ALA A 195 17.33 -0.58 9.02
N GLN A 196 16.41 -0.95 8.13
CA GLN A 196 16.60 -1.93 7.06
C GLN A 196 17.52 -1.46 5.91
N ASN A 197 17.94 -0.19 5.89
CA ASN A 197 18.80 0.47 4.87
C ASN A 197 18.34 0.40 3.40
N ASN A 198 17.30 -0.37 3.08
CA ASN A 198 16.70 -0.48 1.75
C ASN A 198 15.62 0.57 1.48
N ALA A 199 15.09 1.18 2.55
CA ALA A 199 13.98 2.10 2.51
C ALA A 199 14.37 3.41 1.79
N GLN A 200 13.78 3.63 0.61
CA GLN A 200 14.08 4.78 -0.24
C GLN A 200 12.80 5.33 -0.89
N VAL A 201 12.74 6.64 -1.06
CA VAL A 201 11.76 7.32 -1.90
C VAL A 201 12.53 8.24 -2.84
N ASP A 202 12.39 8.06 -4.15
CA ASP A 202 12.88 9.00 -5.15
C ASP A 202 11.71 9.69 -5.84
N ILE A 203 11.78 11.02 -5.96
CA ILE A 203 10.77 11.82 -6.64
C ILE A 203 11.42 12.49 -7.84
N GLU A 204 10.89 12.24 -9.03
CA GLU A 204 11.30 12.96 -10.23
C GLU A 204 10.22 13.99 -10.59
N GLY A 205 9.05 13.54 -11.04
CA GLY A 205 7.98 14.43 -11.50
C GLY A 205 6.65 14.32 -10.75
N GLY A 206 6.53 13.46 -9.75
CA GLY A 206 5.25 13.28 -9.03
C GLY A 206 5.11 14.11 -7.76
N THR A 207 3.92 14.01 -7.17
CA THR A 207 3.56 14.72 -5.94
C THR A 207 3.26 13.73 -4.83
N TRP A 208 3.96 13.87 -3.71
CA TRP A 208 3.71 13.09 -2.51
C TRP A 208 2.95 13.95 -1.49
N ILE A 209 1.76 13.50 -1.10
CA ILE A 209 0.87 14.20 -0.18
C ILE A 209 0.71 13.37 1.09
N VAL A 210 0.96 13.97 2.24
CA VAL A 210 0.67 13.40 3.57
C VAL A 210 -0.33 14.30 4.26
N ARG A 211 -1.55 13.79 4.46
CA ARG A 211 -2.68 14.57 4.98
C ARG A 211 -2.81 14.51 6.49
N GLY A 212 -2.47 13.37 7.10
CA GLY A 212 -2.70 13.11 8.51
C GLY A 212 -1.61 13.62 9.45
N ALA A 213 -0.52 14.18 8.93
CA ALA A 213 0.57 14.71 9.72
C ALA A 213 1.40 15.76 8.96
N ASN A 214 1.93 16.73 9.71
CA ASN A 214 3.05 17.55 9.26
C ASN A 214 4.36 16.81 9.53
N ILE A 215 4.99 16.31 8.46
CA ILE A 215 6.22 15.50 8.53
C ILE A 215 7.47 16.28 8.10
N SER A 216 7.39 17.61 7.99
CA SER A 216 8.51 18.44 7.51
C SER A 216 9.83 18.22 8.27
N GLY A 217 9.77 17.99 9.59
CA GLY A 217 10.95 17.65 10.39
C GLY A 217 11.56 16.28 10.03
N ASN A 218 10.73 15.28 9.72
CA ASN A 218 11.19 13.97 9.27
C ASN A 218 11.80 14.05 7.87
N VAL A 219 11.18 14.81 6.96
CA VAL A 219 11.65 15.00 5.58
C VAL A 219 13.10 15.49 5.54
N ALA A 220 13.46 16.49 6.35
CA ALA A 220 14.84 16.97 6.43
C ALA A 220 15.84 15.88 6.86
N THR A 221 15.43 15.00 7.79
CA THR A 221 16.24 13.87 8.24
C THR A 221 16.43 12.84 7.11
N TRP A 222 15.36 12.52 6.39
CA TRP A 222 15.40 11.54 5.30
C TRP A 222 16.23 12.00 4.09
N ILE A 223 16.22 13.31 3.80
CA ILE A 223 17.13 13.89 2.81
C ILE A 223 18.58 13.74 3.28
N GLY A 224 18.87 14.08 4.54
CA GLY A 224 20.22 14.01 5.10
C GLY A 224 20.79 12.58 5.17
N SER A 225 19.94 11.57 5.31
CA SER A 225 20.32 10.15 5.28
C SER A 225 20.34 9.53 3.87
N GLY A 226 19.94 10.28 2.84
CA GLY A 226 19.85 9.79 1.46
C GLY A 226 18.66 8.85 1.19
N GLN A 227 17.71 8.77 2.10
CA GLN A 227 16.51 7.93 1.97
C GLN A 227 15.40 8.60 1.17
N LEU A 228 15.38 9.93 1.14
CA LEU A 228 14.50 10.70 0.29
C LEU A 228 15.35 11.51 -0.69
N THR A 229 15.24 11.21 -1.97
CA THR A 229 16.00 11.85 -3.04
C THR A 229 15.09 12.46 -4.09
N ALA A 230 15.62 13.45 -4.80
CA ALA A 230 14.99 14.02 -5.99
C ALA A 230 15.87 13.71 -7.19
N TYR A 231 15.32 13.15 -8.27
CA TYR A 231 16.06 12.81 -9.49
C TYR A 231 17.35 12.02 -9.22
N GLY A 232 17.25 10.93 -8.45
CA GLY A 232 18.40 10.13 -8.05
C GLY A 232 19.46 10.88 -7.24
N GLY A 233 19.08 11.98 -6.58
CA GLY A 233 19.96 12.83 -5.77
C GLY A 233 20.57 14.03 -6.52
N SER A 234 20.25 14.21 -7.80
CA SER A 234 20.64 15.40 -8.57
C SER A 234 19.68 16.59 -8.38
N GLY A 235 18.49 16.33 -7.85
CA GLY A 235 17.41 17.28 -7.64
C GLY A 235 17.41 17.96 -6.27
N THR A 236 16.45 18.86 -6.06
CA THR A 236 16.08 19.39 -4.74
C THR A 236 14.67 18.96 -4.36
N ILE A 237 14.46 18.53 -3.12
CA ILE A 237 13.14 18.28 -2.55
C ILE A 237 12.53 19.60 -2.05
N GLN A 238 11.29 19.87 -2.43
CA GLN A 238 10.47 20.96 -1.91
C GLN A 238 9.42 20.43 -0.94
N VAL A 239 9.20 21.17 0.13
CA VAL A 239 8.24 20.85 1.19
C VAL A 239 7.29 22.02 1.37
N ASP A 240 6.00 21.75 1.20
CA ASP A 240 4.93 22.72 1.37
C ASP A 240 3.98 22.27 2.50
N THR A 241 3.96 23.06 3.57
CA THR A 241 3.06 22.88 4.72
C THR A 241 1.97 23.96 4.78
N THR A 242 1.88 24.80 3.75
CA THR A 242 0.97 25.95 3.68
C THR A 242 -0.28 25.65 2.87
N THR A 243 -0.14 24.95 1.74
CA THR A 243 -1.28 24.56 0.88
C THR A 243 -2.19 23.55 1.58
N LEU A 244 -1.63 22.71 2.45
CA LEU A 244 -2.34 21.71 3.23
C LEU A 244 -2.09 21.92 4.73
N PRO A 245 -2.90 22.74 5.42
CA PRO A 245 -2.74 22.98 6.85
C PRO A 245 -2.82 21.67 7.66
N GLY A 246 -1.82 21.41 8.49
CA GLY A 246 -1.70 20.18 9.29
C GLY A 246 -1.12 18.98 8.53
N GLY A 247 -0.95 19.08 7.20
CA GLY A 247 -0.31 18.08 6.36
C GLY A 247 1.01 18.55 5.78
N THR A 248 1.51 17.80 4.79
CA THR A 248 2.73 18.12 4.04
C THR A 248 2.57 17.68 2.59
N ILE A 249 2.94 18.54 1.65
CA ILE A 249 3.09 18.22 0.24
C ILE A 249 4.58 18.25 -0.08
N ILE A 250 5.07 17.22 -0.77
CA ILE A 250 6.47 17.02 -1.12
C ILE A 250 6.56 16.85 -2.63
N THR A 251 7.42 17.63 -3.26
CA THR A 251 7.71 17.59 -4.70
C THR A 251 9.21 17.66 -4.94
N ALA A 252 9.63 17.41 -6.18
CA ALA A 252 11.01 17.55 -6.61
C ALA A 252 11.16 18.64 -7.68
N VAL A 253 12.34 19.23 -7.72
CA VAL A 253 12.73 20.20 -8.74
C VAL A 253 14.12 19.84 -9.26
N VAL A 254 14.29 19.83 -10.58
CA VAL A 254 15.62 19.77 -11.18
C VAL A 254 16.29 21.14 -10.96
N PRO A 255 17.51 21.20 -10.42
CA PRO A 255 18.28 22.43 -10.44
C PRO A 255 18.41 22.90 -11.89
N GLU A 256 18.11 24.18 -12.14
CA GLU A 256 18.33 24.79 -13.45
C GLU A 256 19.70 24.38 -13.98
N PRO A 257 19.80 23.85 -15.21
CA PRO A 257 21.07 23.38 -15.71
C PRO A 257 22.01 24.59 -15.75
N THR A 258 23.19 24.43 -15.15
CA THR A 258 24.25 25.47 -15.04
C THR A 258 24.61 26.12 -16.37
N SER A 259 24.25 25.50 -17.49
CA SER A 259 24.32 26.04 -18.85
C SER A 259 23.48 27.31 -19.06
N LEU A 260 22.32 27.51 -18.39
CA LEU A 260 21.56 28.76 -18.50
C LEU A 260 22.26 29.92 -17.79
N SER A 261 22.87 29.66 -16.62
CA SER A 261 23.71 30.64 -15.93
C SER A 261 24.93 31.02 -16.78
N LEU A 262 25.53 30.04 -17.47
CA LEU A 262 26.66 30.26 -18.38
C LEU A 262 26.26 31.02 -19.65
N LEU A 263 25.07 30.77 -20.21
CA LEU A 263 24.51 31.52 -21.34
C LEU A 263 24.26 32.98 -20.96
N GLY A 264 23.72 33.23 -19.76
CA GLY A 264 23.52 34.57 -19.21
C GLY A 264 24.83 35.33 -19.02
N LEU A 265 25.86 34.68 -18.47
CA LEU A 265 27.20 35.26 -18.32
C LEU A 265 27.89 35.49 -19.67
N GLY A 266 27.75 34.55 -20.62
CA GLY A 266 28.25 34.68 -21.99
C GLY A 266 27.59 35.84 -22.74
N ALA A 267 26.29 36.05 -22.59
CA ALA A 267 25.57 37.17 -23.17
C ALA A 267 26.01 38.53 -22.59
N ILE A 268 26.27 38.60 -21.27
CA ILE A 268 26.76 39.81 -20.61
C ILE A 268 28.19 40.15 -21.04
N LEU A 269 29.07 39.15 -21.14
CA LEU A 269 30.44 39.33 -21.63
C LEU A 269 30.43 39.74 -23.12
N GLY A 270 29.63 39.07 -23.95
CA GLY A 270 29.46 39.42 -25.36
C GLY A 270 28.95 40.86 -25.57
N ALA A 271 27.97 41.30 -24.79
CA ALA A 271 27.44 42.66 -24.84
C ALA A 271 28.49 43.73 -24.42
N ARG A 272 29.40 43.40 -23.49
CA ARG A 272 30.52 44.30 -23.12
C ARG A 272 31.58 44.40 -24.22
N PHE A 273 31.84 43.33 -24.96
CA PHE A 273 32.77 43.37 -26.10
C PHE A 273 32.20 44.12 -27.31
N LEU A 274 30.89 44.04 -27.55
CA LEU A 274 30.22 44.78 -28.62
C LEU A 274 30.12 46.28 -28.33
N ARG A 275 29.91 46.70 -27.07
CA ARG A 275 29.90 48.12 -26.67
C ARG A 275 31.25 48.83 -26.71
N ARG A 276 32.37 48.11 -26.74
CA ARG A 276 33.72 48.70 -26.84
C ARG A 276 34.18 48.91 -28.29
N ARG A 277 33.38 48.52 -29.28
CA ARG A 277 33.70 48.61 -30.72
C ARG A 277 32.82 49.61 -31.48
N ALA A 278 31.98 50.38 -30.80
CA ALA A 278 31.26 51.53 -31.34
C ALA A 278 31.84 52.81 -30.70
#